data_AF-A0A521WK28-F1
#
_entry.id   AF-A0A521WK28-F1
#
_cell.length_a   1.000
_cell.length_b   1.000
_cell.length_c   1.000
_cell.angle_alpha   90.00
_cell.angle_beta   90.00
_cell.angle_gamma   90.00
#
_symmetry.space_group_name_H-M   'P 1'
#
loop_
_entity.id
_entity.type
_entity.pdbx_description
1 polymer ?
#
loop_
_entity_poly.entity_id
_entity_poly.type
_entity_poly.pdbx_seq_one_letter_code
_entity_poly.pdbx_strand_id
1 'polypeptide(L)' 'MRVPDTRMVMAAVAVAGWLVSTTAAGEGNAENGRRLAYTCMGCHGIENQKNAYPKYSVPRLGGQNAAYIVVALTEYNAG' A
#
# COMPACT_ATOMS: atom_id res chain seq x y z
N MET A 1 -18.94 -14.36 -48.77
CA MET A 1 -18.46 -13.53 -47.64
C MET A 1 -19.44 -13.72 -46.48
N ARG A 2 -19.01 -14.38 -45.40
CA ARG A 2 -19.86 -14.66 -44.23
C ARG A 2 -19.63 -13.53 -43.23
N VAL A 3 -20.64 -12.70 -42.99
CA VAL A 3 -20.57 -11.61 -42.00
C VAL A 3 -20.45 -12.26 -40.61
N PRO A 4 -19.47 -11.86 -39.79
CA PRO A 4 -19.32 -12.45 -38.45
C PRO A 4 -20.55 -12.12 -37.60
N ASP A 5 -21.05 -13.15 -36.93
CA ASP A 5 -22.24 -13.09 -36.08
C ASP A 5 -22.00 -12.07 -34.95
N THR A 6 -22.98 -11.19 -34.69
CA THR A 6 -22.88 -10.09 -33.71
C THR A 6 -22.50 -10.60 -32.31
N ARG A 7 -22.79 -11.88 -32.03
CA ARG A 7 -22.41 -12.59 -30.81
C ARG A 7 -20.90 -12.84 -30.70
N MET A 8 -20.22 -13.10 -31.82
CA MET A 8 -18.75 -13.24 -31.86
C MET A 8 -18.05 -11.90 -31.66
N VAL A 9 -18.63 -10.81 -32.19
CA VAL A 9 -18.10 -9.45 -31.99
C VAL A 9 -18.21 -9.05 -30.51
N MET A 10 -19.35 -9.32 -29.86
CA MET A 10 -19.53 -9.02 -28.43
C MET A 10 -18.65 -9.88 -27.52
N ALA A 11 -18.46 -11.17 -27.84
CA ALA A 11 -17.57 -12.05 -27.09
C ALA A 11 -16.10 -11.58 -27.16
N ALA A 12 -15.65 -11.10 -28.33
CA ALA A 12 -14.30 -10.57 -28.50
C ALA A 12 -14.06 -9.28 -27.70
N VAL A 13 -15.06 -8.41 -27.60
CA VAL A 13 -14.98 -7.16 -26.81
C VAL A 13 -14.92 -7.45 -25.30
N ALA A 14 -15.67 -8.44 -24.82
CA ALA A 14 -15.67 -8.81 -23.41
C ALA A 14 -14.31 -9.40 -22.93
N VAL A 15 -13.62 -10.16 -23.80
CA VAL A 15 -12.29 -10.73 -23.49
C VAL A 15 -11.20 -9.65 -23.50
N ALA A 16 -11.31 -8.65 -24.37
CA ALA A 16 -10.34 -7.55 -24.42
C ALA A 16 -10.39 -6.62 -23.19
N GLY A 17 -11.55 -6.47 -22.56
CA GLY A 17 -11.74 -5.60 -21.39
C GLY A 17 -11.07 -6.09 -20.09
N TRP A 18 -10.73 -7.38 -20.00
CA TRP A 18 -10.13 -7.97 -18.79
C TRP A 18 -8.61 -7.74 -18.66
N LEU A 19 -7.95 -7.24 -19.69
CA LEU A 19 -6.48 -7.14 -19.72
C LEU A 19 -5.92 -5.80 -19.19
N VAL A 20 -6.75 -4.85 -18.78
CA VAL A 20 -6.34 -3.45 -18.50
C VAL A 20 -6.39 -3.07 -17.00
N SER A 21 -6.51 -4.03 -16.09
CA SER A 21 -6.64 -3.74 -14.65
C SER A 21 -5.34 -3.86 -13.85
N THR A 22 -4.17 -3.63 -14.44
CA THR A 22 -2.94 -3.46 -13.65
C THR A 22 -2.85 -2.00 -13.20
N THR A 23 -3.53 -1.65 -12.11
CA THR A 23 -3.24 -0.38 -11.43
C THR A 23 -1.82 -0.46 -10.90
N ALA A 24 -0.87 0.13 -11.62
CA ALA A 24 0.48 0.38 -11.13
C ALA A 24 0.37 1.41 -9.98
N ALA A 25 0.20 0.92 -8.75
CA ALA A 25 0.46 1.74 -7.58
C ALA A 25 1.94 2.14 -7.65
N GLY A 26 2.22 3.44 -7.75
CA GLY A 26 3.59 3.93 -7.84
C GLY A 26 4.43 3.39 -6.68
N GLU A 27 5.63 2.87 -6.99
CA GLU A 27 6.54 2.37 -5.96
C GLU A 27 6.91 3.50 -5.00
N GLY A 28 6.81 3.23 -3.69
CA GLY A 28 7.21 4.19 -2.67
C GLY A 28 8.70 4.51 -2.76
N ASN A 29 9.07 5.77 -2.52
CA ASN A 29 10.48 6.18 -2.45
C ASN A 29 11.05 5.90 -1.05
N ALA A 30 11.76 4.79 -0.91
CA ALA A 30 12.35 4.37 0.36
C ALA A 30 13.38 5.37 0.92
N GLU A 31 14.12 6.07 0.05
CA GLU A 31 15.11 7.06 0.47
C GLU A 31 14.44 8.29 1.08
N ASN A 32 13.41 8.81 0.42
CA ASN A 32 12.61 9.90 0.98
C ASN A 32 11.87 9.44 2.26
N GLY A 33 11.32 8.22 2.25
CA GLY A 33 10.66 7.62 3.41
C GLY A 33 11.56 7.56 4.64
N ARG A 34 12.84 7.21 4.48
CA ARG A 34 13.83 7.22 5.56
C ARG A 34 14.00 8.60 6.20
N ARG A 35 14.06 9.66 5.38
CA ARG A 35 14.20 11.04 5.85
C ARG A 35 12.96 11.49 6.63
N LEU A 36 11.77 11.20 6.10
CA LEU A 36 10.50 11.56 6.74
C LEU A 36 10.27 10.80 8.05
N ALA A 37 10.64 9.52 8.10
CA ALA A 37 10.43 8.67 9.27
C ALA A 37 11.42 8.91 10.42
N TYR A 38 12.39 9.83 10.27
CA TYR A 38 13.44 10.06 11.25
C TYR A 38 12.88 10.29 12.67
N THR A 39 11.85 11.13 12.80
CA THR A 39 11.23 11.42 14.10
C THR A 39 10.41 10.25 14.63
N CYS A 40 9.83 9.43 13.76
CA CYS A 40 9.05 8.24 14.12
C CYS A 40 9.92 7.18 14.82
N MET A 41 11.18 7.09 14.43
CA MET A 41 12.13 6.12 14.98
C MET A 41 12.44 6.33 16.46
N GLY A 42 12.18 7.53 17.01
CA GLY A 42 12.35 7.81 18.43
C GLY A 42 11.51 6.89 19.32
N CYS A 43 10.32 6.48 18.86
CA CYS A 43 9.48 5.53 19.57
C CYS A 43 9.45 4.16 18.88
N HIS A 44 9.36 4.12 17.55
CA HIS A 44 9.13 2.88 16.80
C HIS A 44 10.42 2.12 16.41
N GLY A 45 11.58 2.73 16.64
CA GLY A 45 12.90 2.18 16.33
C GLY A 45 13.66 1.62 17.52
N ILE A 46 13.07 1.65 18.72
CA ILE A 46 13.74 1.24 19.96
C ILE A 46 13.82 -0.28 20.10
N GLU A 47 14.86 -0.74 20.77
CA GLU A 47 15.03 -2.16 21.11
C GLU A 47 13.87 -2.67 21.96
N ASN A 48 13.47 -3.91 21.72
CA ASN A 48 12.36 -4.60 22.42
C ASN A 48 11.00 -3.91 22.34
N GLN A 49 10.84 -2.83 21.58
CA GLN A 49 9.55 -2.18 21.34
C GLN A 49 8.88 -1.69 22.64
N LYS A 50 9.69 -1.26 23.61
CA LYS A 50 9.21 -0.78 24.91
C LYS A 50 9.77 0.60 25.22
N ASN A 51 8.86 1.56 25.42
CA ASN A 51 9.26 2.88 25.85
C ASN A 51 9.90 2.83 27.25
N ALA A 52 10.92 3.66 27.47
CA ALA A 52 11.63 3.72 28.74
C ALA A 52 10.75 4.27 29.87
N TYR A 53 10.01 5.35 29.60
CA TYR A 53 9.07 5.94 30.56
C TYR A 53 7.99 6.82 29.88
N PRO A 54 6.69 6.66 30.22
CA PRO A 54 6.14 5.55 30.99
C PRO A 54 6.30 4.22 30.23
N LYS A 55 6.27 3.09 30.95
CA LYS A 55 6.48 1.77 30.35
C LYS A 55 5.23 1.34 29.58
N TYR A 56 5.30 1.36 28.25
CA TYR A 56 4.29 0.81 27.36
C TYR A 56 4.94 0.23 26.10
N SER A 57 4.19 -0.62 25.40
CA SER A 57 4.61 -1.24 24.15
C SER A 57 4.40 -0.29 22.97
N VAL A 58 5.39 -0.18 22.10
CA VAL A 58 5.35 0.62 20.87
C VAL A 58 5.38 -0.32 19.68
N PRO A 59 4.41 -0.27 18.75
CA PRO A 59 4.39 -1.22 17.62
C PRO A 59 5.59 -1.01 16.70
N ARG A 60 6.14 -2.11 16.18
CA ARG A 60 7.21 -2.07 15.18
C ARG A 60 6.65 -1.75 13.79
N LEU A 61 7.20 -0.72 13.14
CA LEU A 61 6.79 -0.33 11.77
C LEU A 61 7.63 -1.03 10.69
N GLY A 62 8.92 -1.28 10.96
CA GLY A 62 9.82 -1.90 9.99
C GLY A 62 9.46 -3.35 9.69
N GLY A 63 9.21 -3.66 8.42
CA GLY A 63 8.78 -4.98 7.95
C GLY A 63 7.26 -5.16 7.85
N GLN A 64 6.47 -4.14 8.16
CA GLN A 64 5.02 -4.17 8.01
C GLN A 64 4.58 -4.04 6.54
N ASN A 65 3.39 -4.53 6.21
CA ASN A 65 2.75 -4.31 4.93
C ASN A 65 2.59 -2.81 4.64
N ALA A 66 3.07 -2.37 3.48
CA ALA A 66 3.05 -0.96 3.10
C ALA A 66 1.63 -0.37 3.01
N ALA A 67 0.67 -1.13 2.45
CA ALA A 67 -0.71 -0.67 2.33
C ALA A 67 -1.35 -0.47 3.71
N TYR A 68 -1.05 -1.35 4.67
CA TYR A 68 -1.52 -1.19 6.05
C TYR A 68 -0.95 0.08 6.70
N ILE A 69 0.34 0.38 6.51
CA ILE A 69 0.95 1.60 7.05
C ILE A 69 0.28 2.86 6.47
N VAL A 70 0.00 2.86 5.16
CA VAL A 70 -0.71 3.98 4.52
C VAL A 70 -2.10 4.19 5.12
N VAL A 71 -2.88 3.11 5.26
CA VAL A 71 -4.22 3.18 5.86
C VAL A 71 -4.14 3.68 7.30
N ALA A 72 -3.31 3.06 8.13
CA ALA A 72 -3.18 3.43 9.55
C ALA A 72 -2.78 4.90 9.73
N LEU A 73 -1.78 5.39 8.98
CA LEU A 73 -1.37 6.80 9.05
C LEU A 73 -2.48 7.75 8.59
N THR A 74 -3.27 7.36 7.59
CA THR A 74 -4.39 8.15 7.09
C THR A 74 -5.48 8.28 8.16
N GLU A 75 -5.86 7.17 8.78
CA GLU A 75 -6.85 7.14 9.85
C GLU A 75 -6.37 7.93 11.08
N TYR A 76 -5.11 7.74 11.51
CA TYR A 76 -4.56 8.52 12.64
C TYR A 76 -4.51 10.02 12.38
N ASN A 77 -4.33 10.44 11.12
CA ASN A 77 -4.37 11.85 10.76
C ASN A 77 -5.80 12.40 10.70
N ALA A 78 -6.80 11.56 10.43
CA ALA A 78 -8.21 11.95 10.38
C ALA A 78 -8.83 12.15 11.79
N GLY A 79 -8.30 11.45 12.80
CA GLY A 79 -8.79 11.48 14.18
C GLY A 79 -9.90 10.49 14.47
#